data_AF-A0A4V0XRJ8-F1
#
_entry.id   AF-A0A4V0XRJ8-F1
#
_cell.length_a   1.000
_cell.length_b   1.000
_cell.length_c   1.000
_cell.angle_alpha   90.00
_cell.angle_beta   90.00
_cell.angle_gamma   90.00
#
_symmetry.space_group_name_H-M   'P 1'
#
loop_
_entity.id
_entity.type
_entity.pdbx_description
1 polymer ?
#
loop_
_entity_poly.entity_id
_entity_poly.type
_entity_poly.pdbx_seq_one_letter_code
_entity_poly.pdbx_strand_id
1 'polypeptide(L)' 'MTTLTFKIEDDEARSLRAAARRANLTLSEFVRRRLRVNAAQTKPVGQSKCRHTGAMIFAPAPQHPPLTTAAVKEMLADFP' A
#
# COMPACT_ATOMS: atom_id res chain seq x y z
N MET A 1 -1.95 -21.36 -10.37
CA MET A 1 -1.31 -20.28 -11.17
C MET A 1 -2.36 -19.19 -11.33
N THR A 2 -2.16 -18.00 -10.74
CA THR A 2 -3.20 -16.96 -10.74
C THR A 2 -3.07 -16.09 -11.99
N THR A 3 -4.15 -15.97 -12.75
CA THR A 3 -4.20 -15.10 -13.94
C THR A 3 -4.82 -13.77 -13.53
N LEU A 4 -4.14 -12.67 -13.87
CA LEU A 4 -4.65 -11.31 -13.67
C LEU A 4 -4.94 -10.70 -15.04
N THR A 5 -6.17 -10.22 -15.20
CA THR A 5 -6.61 -9.49 -16.39
C THR A 5 -7.07 -8.13 -15.93
N PHE A 6 -6.59 -7.08 -16.59
CA PHE A 6 -6.93 -5.70 -16.29
C PHE A 6 -7.03 -4.91 -17.59
N LYS A 7 -7.80 -3.83 -17.55
CA LYS A 7 -7.94 -2.90 -18.67
C LYS A 7 -6.95 -1.75 -18.45
N ILE A 8 -6.37 -1.29 -19.54
CA ILE A 8 -5.50 -0.12 -19.60
C ILE A 8 -5.81 0.63 -20.89
N GLU A 9 -5.46 1.90 -20.89
CA GLU A 9 -5.53 2.72 -22.09
C GLU A 9 -4.47 2.29 -23.12
N ASP A 10 -4.69 2.63 -24.38
CA ASP A 10 -3.83 2.19 -25.49
C ASP A 10 -2.42 2.79 -25.42
N ASP A 11 -2.29 4.02 -24.94
CA ASP A 11 -1.03 4.72 -24.74
C ASP A 11 -0.20 4.08 -23.61
N GLU A 12 -0.85 3.73 -22.50
CA GLU A 12 -0.25 2.95 -21.42
C GLU A 12 0.22 1.59 -21.93
N ALA A 13 -0.60 0.90 -22.72
CA ALA A 13 -0.24 -0.39 -23.30
C ALA A 13 0.99 -0.29 -24.24
N ARG A 14 1.11 0.80 -25.01
CA ARG A 14 2.29 1.05 -25.86
C ARG A 14 3.54 1.30 -25.03
N SER A 15 3.43 2.16 -24.00
CA SER A 15 4.56 2.48 -23.12
C SER A 15 5.07 1.25 -22.35
N LEU A 16 4.17 0.40 -21.85
CA LEU A 16 4.48 -0.87 -21.18
C LEU A 16 5.23 -1.84 -22.09
N ARG A 17 4.77 -2.01 -23.33
CA ARG A 17 5.44 -2.87 -24.33
C ARG A 17 6.82 -2.34 -24.68
N ALA A 18 6.96 -1.02 -24.87
CA ALA A 18 8.25 -0.40 -25.15
C ALA A 18 9.24 -0.60 -23.99
N ALA A 19 8.78 -0.45 -22.75
CA ALA A 19 9.61 -0.67 -21.56
C ALA A 19 10.02 -2.15 -21.41
N ALA A 20 9.12 -3.09 -21.66
CA ALA A 20 9.44 -4.52 -21.65
C ALA A 20 10.50 -4.89 -22.69
N ARG A 21 10.40 -4.34 -23.91
CA ARG A 21 11.39 -4.53 -24.98
C ARG A 21 12.76 -3.97 -24.59
N ARG A 22 12.82 -2.76 -24.01
CA ARG A 22 14.09 -2.17 -23.53
C ARG A 22 14.76 -3.02 -22.45
N ALA A 23 13.97 -3.73 -21.65
CA ALA A 23 14.46 -4.64 -20.63
C ALA A 23 14.78 -6.05 -21.15
N ASN A 24 14.59 -6.35 -22.44
CA ASN A 24 14.70 -7.68 -23.03
C ASN A 24 13.83 -8.75 -22.32
N LEU A 25 12.62 -8.39 -21.91
CA LEU A 25 11.68 -9.28 -21.22
C LEU A 25 10.36 -9.38 -21.98
N THR A 26 9.65 -10.49 -21.78
CA THR A 26 8.25 -10.59 -22.21
C THR A 26 7.39 -9.61 -21.41
N LEU A 27 6.29 -9.11 -22.01
CA LEU A 27 5.39 -8.18 -21.32
C LEU A 27 4.89 -8.73 -19.98
N SER A 28 4.45 -10.00 -19.98
CA SER A 28 3.96 -10.68 -18.77
C SER A 28 5.04 -10.85 -17.71
N GLU A 29 6.30 -11.09 -18.09
CA GLU A 29 7.41 -11.16 -17.13
C GLU A 29 7.79 -9.77 -16.60
N PHE A 30 7.85 -8.76 -17.46
CA PHE A 30 8.14 -7.39 -17.10
C PHE A 30 7.14 -6.87 -16.05
N VAL A 31 5.83 -7.07 -16.28
CA VAL A 31 4.78 -6.71 -15.34
C VAL A 31 4.93 -7.47 -14.02
N ARG A 32 5.18 -8.79 -14.08
CA ARG A 32 5.39 -9.62 -12.86
C ARG A 32 6.58 -9.14 -12.03
N ARG A 33 7.70 -8.79 -12.66
CA ARG A 33 8.89 -8.26 -11.95
C ARG A 33 8.57 -6.92 -11.30
N ARG A 34 7.90 -6.01 -12.02
CA ARG A 34 7.55 -4.69 -11.49
C ARG A 34 6.57 -4.77 -10.31
N LEU A 35 5.59 -5.67 -10.37
CA LEU A 35 4.68 -5.94 -9.25
C LEU A 35 5.41 -6.54 -8.04
N ARG A 36 6.39 -7.41 -8.24
CA ARG A 36 7.20 -7.97 -7.14
C ARG A 36 8.12 -6.92 -6.50
N VAL A 37 8.73 -6.05 -7.32
CA VAL A 37 9.60 -4.97 -6.82
C VAL A 37 8.79 -3.96 -6.00
N ASN A 38 7.56 -3.64 -6.41
CA ASN A 38 6.68 -2.75 -5.65
C ASN A 38 5.95 -3.45 -4.48
N ALA A 39 5.92 -4.78 -4.43
CA ALA A 39 5.41 -5.53 -3.28
C ALA A 39 6.40 -5.52 -2.10
N ALA A 40 7.65 -5.12 -2.32
CA ALA A 40 8.58 -4.85 -1.24
C ALA A 40 8.24 -3.50 -0.60
N GLN A 41 7.72 -3.57 0.64
CA GLN A 41 7.72 -2.53 1.70
C GLN A 41 6.37 -2.01 2.21
N THR A 42 5.24 -2.63 1.91
CA THR A 42 4.14 -2.56 2.88
C THR A 42 4.48 -3.49 4.04
N LYS A 43 5.21 -2.96 5.04
CA LYS A 43 5.32 -3.64 6.33
C LYS A 43 3.89 -4.01 6.75
N PRO A 44 3.61 -5.26 7.13
CA PRO A 44 2.30 -5.63 7.60
C PRO A 44 1.90 -4.67 8.72
N VAL A 45 0.70 -4.08 8.64
CA VAL A 45 0.18 -3.21 9.68
C VAL A 45 0.21 -4.01 10.97
N GLY A 46 1.01 -3.57 11.94
CA GLY A 46 1.11 -4.26 13.22
C GLY A 46 -0.28 -4.36 13.85
N GLN A 47 -0.52 -5.39 14.64
CA GLN A 47 -1.74 -5.48 15.45
C GLN A 47 -1.35 -5.46 16.91
N SER A 48 -2.13 -4.77 17.73
CA SER A 48 -1.98 -4.75 19.18
C SER A 48 -3.32 -5.08 19.85
N LYS A 49 -3.26 -5.71 21.02
CA LYS A 49 -4.47 -6.00 21.80
C LYS A 49 -4.75 -4.80 22.70
N CYS A 50 -5.96 -4.25 22.60
CA CYS A 50 -6.42 -3.19 23.48
C CYS A 50 -6.48 -3.70 24.93
N ARG A 51 -5.81 -3.02 25.85
CA ARG A 51 -5.81 -3.38 27.28
C ARG A 51 -7.18 -3.23 27.94
N HIS A 52 -8.01 -2.31 27.45
CA HIS A 52 -9.29 -1.97 28.07
C HIS A 52 -10.46 -2.81 27.56
N THR A 53 -10.48 -3.11 26.25
CA THR A 53 -11.60 -3.83 25.62
C THR A 53 -11.24 -5.24 25.18
N GLY A 54 -9.95 -5.60 25.20
CA GLY A 54 -9.47 -6.89 24.69
C GLY A 54 -9.51 -7.04 23.17
N ALA A 55 -10.03 -6.04 22.44
CA ALA A 55 -10.14 -6.05 20.99
C ALA A 55 -8.76 -5.99 20.32
N MET A 56 -8.63 -6.64 19.15
CA MET A 56 -7.47 -6.50 18.29
C MET A 56 -7.61 -5.19 17.50
N ILE A 57 -6.64 -4.30 17.64
CA ILE A 57 -6.59 -3.00 16.96
C ILE A 57 -5.32 -2.92 16.10
N PHE A 58 -5.34 -2.06 15.10
CA PHE A 58 -4.14 -1.75 14.33
C PHE A 58 -3.16 -0.97 15.20
N ALA A 59 -1.90 -1.41 15.21
CA ALA A 59 -0.82 -0.71 15.85
C ALA A 59 -0.55 0.60 15.11
N PRO A 60 -0.18 1.67 15.84
CA PRO A 60 0.18 2.93 15.21
C PRO A 60 1.35 2.72 14.26
N ALA A 61 1.28 3.33 13.08
CA ALA A 61 2.38 3.33 12.15
C ALA A 61 3.59 4.02 12.83
N PRO A 62 4.80 3.43 12.78
CA PRO A 62 5.96 3.91 13.56
C PRO A 62 6.44 5.31 13.15
N GLN A 63 5.95 5.81 12.01
CA GLN A 63 6.28 7.11 11.45
C GLN A 63 5.38 8.23 12.00
N HIS A 64 4.25 7.88 12.63
CA HIS A 64 3.33 8.86 13.17
C HIS A 64 3.55 9.01 14.69
N PRO A 65 3.50 10.25 15.21
CA PRO A 65 3.56 10.47 16.65
C PRO A 65 2.36 9.78 17.33
N PRO A 66 2.52 9.29 18.56
CA PRO A 66 1.43 8.68 19.31
C PRO A 66 0.29 9.68 19.49
N LEU A 67 -0.93 9.25 19.20
CA LEU A 67 -2.13 10.06 19.38
C LEU A 67 -2.40 10.21 20.88
N THR A 68 -2.25 11.42 21.42
CA THR A 68 -2.50 11.73 22.84
C THR A 68 -3.88 12.33 23.04
N THR A 69 -4.44 12.20 24.24
CA THR A 69 -5.74 12.79 24.59
C THR A 69 -5.76 14.31 24.40
N ALA A 70 -4.64 14.99 24.67
CA ALA A 70 -4.51 16.43 24.44
C ALA A 70 -4.60 16.77 22.94
N ALA A 71 -3.89 16.02 22.08
CA ALA A 71 -3.95 16.19 20.63
C ALA A 71 -5.36 15.93 20.07
N VAL A 72 -6.07 14.91 20.57
CA VAL A 72 -7.46 14.65 20.18
C VAL A 72 -8.39 15.80 20.59
N LYS A 73 -8.19 16.36 21.79
CA LYS A 73 -9.00 17.49 22.29
C LYS A 73 -8.79 18.76 21.45
N GLU A 74 -7.56 18.99 21.00
CA GLU A 74 -7.23 20.10 20.10
C GLU A 74 -7.84 19.90 18.71
N MET A 75 -7.76 18.69 18.15
CA MET A 75 -8.38 18.36 16.85
C MET A 75 -9.91 18.50 16.85
N LEU A 76 -10.54 18.28 18.00
CA LEU A 76 -11.99 18.40 18.20
C LEU A 76 -12.41 19.75 18.79
N ALA A 77 -11.50 20.72 18.89
CA ALA A 77 -11.80 22.04 19.47
C ALA A 77 -12.90 22.79 18.69
N ASP A 78 -12.98 22.57 17.39
CA ASP A 78 -13.97 23.18 16.50
C ASP A 78 -15.20 22.27 16.25
N PHE A 79 -15.27 21.12 16.93
CA PHE A 79 -16.43 20.22 16.84
C PHE A 79 -17.55 20.72 17.78
N PRO A 80 -18.79 20.89 17.30
CA PRO A 80 -19.90 21.44 18.09
C PRO A 80 -20.31 20.56 19.28
#